data_AF-A0A2G1VXT3-F1
#
_entry.id   AF-A0A2G1VXT3-F1
#
_cell.length_a   1.000
_cell.length_b   1.000
_cell.length_c   1.000
_cell.angle_alpha   90.00
_cell.angle_beta   90.00
_cell.angle_gamma   90.00
#
_symmetry.space_group_name_H-M   'P 1'
#
loop_
_entity.id
_entity.type
_entity.pdbx_description
1 polymer ?
#
loop_
_entity_poly.entity_id
_entity_poly.type
_entity_poly.pdbx_seq_one_letter_code
_entity_poly.pdbx_strand_id
1 'polypeptide(L)'
;MAMASSIKMRNSADNMDVVAQDQSFADCIAEGSHFEGATLTRVTFTDCDLYWASFFMAELTDVTFERCDLRGSDFKEAKMRNCRFLSCDVGDDALGGKT
;
A
#
# COMPACT_ATOMS: atom_id res chain seq x y z
N MET A 1 3.81 21.15 -10.76
CA MET A 1 2.43 20.99 -10.24
C MET A 1 2.35 19.62 -9.59
N ALA A 2 2.91 19.51 -8.39
CA ALA A 2 2.80 18.32 -7.54
C ALA A 2 2.28 18.88 -6.22
N MET A 3 0.99 18.71 -5.96
CA MET A 3 0.46 18.99 -4.62
C MET A 3 1.07 17.92 -3.72
N ALA A 4 1.90 18.34 -2.78
CA ALA A 4 2.38 17.48 -1.72
C ALA A 4 1.18 17.10 -0.84
N SER A 5 0.51 16.01 -1.18
CA SER A 5 -0.51 15.40 -0.34
C SER A 5 0.17 14.61 0.77
N SER A 6 0.79 15.32 1.71
CA SER A 6 1.48 14.71 2.84
C SER A 6 0.47 14.17 3.85
N ILE A 7 -0.23 13.06 3.55
CA ILE A 7 -0.69 12.16 4.61
C ILE A 7 0.57 11.49 5.14
N LYS A 8 1.10 12.10 6.19
CA LYS A 8 2.25 11.58 6.93
C LYS A 8 1.72 10.43 7.76
N MET A 9 1.75 9.21 7.23
CA MET A 9 1.40 7.98 7.97
C MET A 9 2.46 7.77 9.05
N ARG A 10 2.31 8.47 10.18
CA ARG A 10 3.32 8.52 11.26
C ARG A 10 3.13 7.43 12.31
N ASN A 11 2.16 6.53 12.18
CA ASN A 11 1.89 5.56 13.22
C ASN A 11 1.23 4.30 12.64
N SER A 12 1.77 3.13 12.95
CA SER A 12 1.24 1.82 12.51
C SER A 12 -0.10 1.45 13.17
N ALA A 13 -0.55 2.19 14.18
CA ALA A 13 -1.73 1.83 14.97
C ALA A 13 -3.07 2.43 14.50
N ASP A 14 -3.09 3.35 13.53
CA ASP A 14 -4.23 4.28 13.38
C ASP A 14 -5.01 4.21 12.04
N ASN A 15 -4.71 3.27 11.15
CA ASN A 15 -5.12 3.39 9.74
C ASN A 15 -6.15 2.36 9.24
N MET A 16 -6.89 1.71 10.15
CA MET A 16 -8.11 1.00 9.76
C MET A 16 -9.10 2.00 9.13
N ASP A 17 -9.71 1.63 7.99
CA ASP A 17 -10.68 2.46 7.25
C ASP A 17 -10.11 3.72 6.55
N VAL A 18 -8.84 3.71 6.07
CA VAL A 18 -8.33 4.82 5.24
C VAL A 18 -9.16 4.98 3.96
N VAL A 19 -9.66 6.19 3.70
CA VAL A 19 -10.25 6.56 2.40
C VAL A 19 -9.32 7.55 1.70
N ALA A 20 -8.79 7.18 0.54
CA ALA A 20 -7.95 8.05 -0.27
C ALA A 20 -8.31 7.99 -1.75
N GLN A 21 -8.32 9.15 -2.40
CA GLN A 21 -8.66 9.26 -3.81
C GLN A 21 -7.74 10.27 -4.52
N ASP A 22 -7.26 9.93 -5.71
CA ASP A 22 -6.41 10.81 -6.55
C ASP A 22 -5.12 11.25 -5.84
N GLN A 23 -4.49 10.34 -5.09
CA GLN A 23 -3.29 10.62 -4.29
C GLN A 23 -2.05 9.94 -4.87
N SER A 24 -0.89 10.55 -4.64
CA SER A 24 0.41 9.94 -4.95
C SER A 24 1.31 10.01 -3.72
N PHE A 25 1.89 8.85 -3.39
CA PHE A 25 2.86 8.66 -2.32
C PHE A 25 4.17 8.28 -2.99
N ALA A 26 5.24 9.02 -2.67
CA ALA A 26 6.57 8.76 -3.20
C ALA A 26 7.60 8.72 -2.06
N ASP A 27 8.60 7.85 -2.16
CA ASP A 27 9.71 7.74 -1.22
C ASP A 27 9.28 7.61 0.25
N CYS A 28 8.16 6.90 0.49
CA CYS A 28 7.58 6.75 1.83
C CYS A 28 8.05 5.46 2.50
N ILE A 29 8.29 5.54 3.81
CA ILE A 29 8.50 4.37 4.65
C ILE A 29 7.18 4.11 5.40
N ALA A 30 6.54 3.00 5.08
CA ALA A 30 5.26 2.55 5.63
C ALA A 30 5.30 1.05 5.94
N GLU A 31 6.46 0.56 6.40
CA GLU A 31 6.64 -0.79 6.91
C GLU A 31 5.62 -1.10 8.02
N GLY A 32 4.97 -2.26 7.93
CA GLY A 32 3.98 -2.72 8.91
C GLY A 32 2.75 -1.81 9.01
N SER A 33 2.47 -1.01 7.97
CA SER A 33 1.29 -0.14 7.93
C SER A 33 -0.02 -0.93 7.82
N HIS A 34 -1.07 -0.39 8.43
CA HIS A 34 -2.37 -1.02 8.55
C HIS A 34 -3.36 -0.33 7.60
N PHE A 35 -3.73 -0.98 6.50
CA PHE A 35 -4.73 -0.54 5.51
C PHE A 35 -5.94 -1.49 5.50
N GLU A 36 -6.23 -2.17 6.60
CA GLU A 36 -7.36 -3.08 6.67
C GLU A 36 -8.67 -2.34 6.40
N GLY A 37 -9.48 -2.88 5.49
CA GLY A 37 -10.74 -2.27 5.07
C GLY A 37 -10.60 -0.93 4.32
N ALA A 38 -9.39 -0.48 4.02
CA ALA A 38 -9.16 0.81 3.36
C ALA A 38 -9.83 0.87 1.98
N THR A 39 -10.35 2.05 1.60
CA THR A 39 -10.86 2.33 0.26
C THR A 39 -9.91 3.27 -0.47
N LEU A 40 -9.14 2.74 -1.42
CA LEU A 40 -8.17 3.49 -2.22
C LEU A 40 -8.60 3.54 -3.68
N THR A 41 -8.77 4.74 -4.24
CA THR A 41 -9.18 4.93 -5.65
C THR A 41 -8.24 5.86 -6.40
N ARG A 42 -7.66 5.41 -7.52
CA ARG A 42 -6.66 6.18 -8.30
C ARG A 42 -5.50 6.68 -7.43
N VAL A 43 -4.95 5.76 -6.62
CA VAL A 43 -3.81 6.03 -5.75
C VAL A 43 -2.55 5.42 -6.36
N THR A 44 -1.43 6.14 -6.30
CA THR A 44 -0.13 5.62 -6.74
C THR A 44 0.87 5.64 -5.59
N PHE A 45 1.51 4.50 -5.33
CA PHE A 45 2.69 4.38 -4.47
C PHE A 45 3.92 4.18 -5.35
N THR A 46 4.95 4.99 -5.15
CA THR A 46 6.16 5.01 -5.97
C THR A 46 7.40 5.01 -5.08
N ASP A 47 8.30 4.05 -5.27
CA ASP A 47 9.54 3.96 -4.48
C ASP A 47 9.26 3.89 -2.96
N CYS A 48 8.15 3.24 -2.55
CA CYS A 48 7.74 3.13 -1.16
C CYS A 48 8.15 1.79 -0.54
N ASP A 49 8.52 1.82 0.74
CA ASP A 49 8.65 0.63 1.57
C ASP A 49 7.30 0.31 2.22
N LEU A 50 6.68 -0.78 1.79
CA LEU A 50 5.42 -1.34 2.28
C LEU A 50 5.62 -2.77 2.79
N TYR A 51 6.85 -3.11 3.22
CA TYR A 51 7.17 -4.39 3.85
C TYR A 51 6.18 -4.66 4.99
N TRP A 52 5.56 -5.84 5.03
CA TRP A 52 4.58 -6.22 6.06
C TRP A 52 3.32 -5.34 6.16
N ALA A 53 3.04 -4.50 5.16
CA ALA A 53 1.81 -3.71 5.15
C ALA A 53 0.58 -4.61 4.96
N SER A 54 -0.47 -4.37 5.74
CA SER A 54 -1.71 -5.14 5.65
C SER A 54 -2.74 -4.38 4.83
N PHE A 55 -3.21 -4.96 3.73
CA PHE A 55 -4.33 -4.52 2.91
C PHE A 55 -5.53 -5.46 3.06
N PHE A 56 -5.62 -6.18 4.18
CA PHE A 56 -6.67 -7.17 4.41
C PHE A 56 -8.06 -6.56 4.25
N MET A 57 -8.92 -7.19 3.44
CA MET A 57 -10.28 -6.69 3.11
C MET A 57 -10.35 -5.29 2.48
N ALA A 58 -9.23 -4.70 2.02
CA ALA A 58 -9.24 -3.38 1.40
C ALA A 58 -9.96 -3.36 0.03
N GLU A 59 -10.55 -2.23 -0.34
CA GLU A 59 -11.10 -1.96 -1.66
C GLU A 59 -10.15 -1.05 -2.46
N LEU A 60 -9.48 -1.63 -3.45
CA LEU A 60 -8.46 -0.97 -4.28
C LEU A 60 -8.96 -0.84 -5.72
N THR A 61 -9.17 0.38 -6.20
CA THR A 61 -9.61 0.66 -7.58
C THR A 61 -8.64 1.59 -8.29
N ASP A 62 -8.10 1.18 -9.44
CA ASP A 62 -7.10 1.94 -10.21
C ASP A 62 -5.84 2.30 -9.40
N VAL A 63 -5.40 1.40 -8.51
CA VAL A 63 -4.22 1.62 -7.65
C VAL A 63 -2.95 1.08 -8.32
N THR A 64 -1.88 1.88 -8.31
CA THR A 64 -0.57 1.44 -8.82
C THR A 64 0.47 1.43 -7.70
N PHE A 65 1.16 0.32 -7.57
CA PHE A 65 2.40 0.19 -6.80
C PHE A 65 3.56 0.11 -7.81
N GLU A 66 4.53 1.01 -7.70
CA GLU A 66 5.66 1.10 -8.61
C GLU A 66 6.97 1.18 -7.84
N ARG A 67 7.89 0.24 -8.10
CA ARG A 67 9.20 0.14 -7.41
C ARG A 67 9.07 0.08 -5.88
N CYS A 68 7.99 -0.53 -5.39
CA CYS A 68 7.78 -0.70 -3.95
C CYS A 68 8.33 -2.03 -3.44
N ASP A 69 8.73 -2.06 -2.18
CA ASP A 69 8.89 -3.30 -1.43
C ASP A 69 7.54 -3.67 -0.80
N LEU A 70 7.02 -4.85 -1.15
CA LEU A 70 5.74 -5.38 -0.69
C LEU A 70 5.91 -6.77 -0.06
N ARG A 71 7.13 -7.20 0.26
CA ARG A 71 7.34 -8.53 0.86
C ARG A 71 6.62 -8.63 2.21
N GLY A 72 5.93 -9.73 2.45
CA GLY A 72 5.14 -9.97 3.66
C GLY A 72 3.88 -9.12 3.78
N SER A 73 3.55 -8.29 2.78
CA SER A 73 2.27 -7.56 2.77
C SER A 73 1.09 -8.51 2.62
N ASP A 74 -0.03 -8.22 3.29
CA ASP A 74 -1.23 -9.08 3.25
C ASP A 74 -2.32 -8.47 2.37
N PHE A 75 -2.62 -9.07 1.22
CA PHE A 75 -3.72 -8.69 0.34
C PHE A 75 -4.93 -9.64 0.43
N LYS A 76 -5.01 -10.52 1.45
CA LYS A 76 -6.14 -11.44 1.60
C LYS A 76 -7.46 -10.69 1.72
N GLU A 77 -8.47 -11.23 1.04
CA GLU A 77 -9.83 -10.65 0.96
C GLU A 77 -9.90 -9.23 0.37
N ALA A 78 -8.79 -8.65 -0.09
CA ALA A 78 -8.79 -7.36 -0.76
C ALA A 78 -9.53 -7.46 -2.11
N LYS A 79 -10.37 -6.47 -2.40
CA LYS A 79 -11.04 -6.31 -3.69
C LYS A 79 -10.19 -5.40 -4.57
N MET A 80 -9.48 -6.00 -5.52
CA MET A 80 -8.58 -5.26 -6.41
C MET A 80 -9.17 -5.14 -7.83
N ARG A 81 -9.40 -3.91 -8.29
CA ARG A 81 -9.86 -3.60 -9.65
C ARG A 81 -8.84 -2.69 -10.33
N ASN A 82 -8.39 -3.06 -11.52
CA ASN A 82 -7.39 -2.32 -12.30
C ASN A 82 -6.11 -1.97 -11.52
N CYS A 83 -5.69 -2.84 -10.60
CA CYS A 83 -4.49 -2.61 -9.82
C CYS A 83 -3.24 -3.08 -10.57
N ARG A 84 -2.13 -2.37 -10.38
CA ARG A 84 -0.86 -2.66 -11.06
C ARG A 84 0.28 -2.74 -10.05
N PHE A 85 1.13 -3.74 -10.20
CA PHE A 85 2.39 -3.88 -9.47
C PHE A 85 3.52 -3.84 -10.50
N LEU A 86 4.31 -2.79 -10.48
CA LEU A 86 5.32 -2.50 -11.49
C LEU A 86 6.69 -2.47 -10.83
N SER A 87 7.57 -3.41 -11.18
CA SER A 87 8.92 -3.49 -10.61
C SER A 87 8.93 -3.55 -9.07
N CYS A 88 7.89 -4.13 -8.47
CA CYS A 88 7.81 -4.32 -7.02
C CYS A 88 8.47 -5.63 -6.61
N ASP A 89 8.98 -5.67 -5.38
CA ASP A 89 9.35 -6.91 -4.71
C ASP A 89 8.13 -7.45 -3.95
N VAL A 90 7.60 -8.60 -4.38
CA VAL A 90 6.45 -9.29 -3.76
C VAL A 90 6.85 -10.69 -3.26
N GLY A 91 8.17 -10.92 -3.08
CA GLY A 91 8.72 -12.22 -2.66
C GLY A 91 8.33 -12.63 -1.24
N ASP A 92 8.86 -13.78 -0.80
CA ASP A 92 8.75 -14.21 0.60
C ASP A 92 9.37 -13.13 1.51
N ASP A 93 8.79 -12.92 2.67
CA ASP A 93 9.38 -12.05 3.68
C ASP A 93 10.69 -12.66 4.24
N ALA A 94 11.47 -11.86 4.95
CA ALA A 94 12.74 -12.32 5.52
C ALA A 94 12.59 -13.41 6.61
N LEU A 95 11.35 -13.74 6.99
CA LEU A 95 10.99 -14.75 7.99
C LEU A 95 10.38 -16.02 7.36
N GLY A 96 10.30 -16.09 6.03
CA GLY A 96 9.72 -17.22 5.28
C GLY A 96 8.19 -17.22 5.23
N GLY A 97 7.55 -16.12 5.62
CA GLY A 97 6.13 -15.87 5.38
C GLY A 97 5.85 -15.60 3.91
N LYS A 98 4.66 -16.00 3.46
CA LYS A 98 4.21 -15.84 2.07
C LYS A 98 3.28 -14.64 1.97
N THR A 99 3.65 -13.71 1.09
CA THR A 99 2.84 -12.62 0.58
C THR A 99 1.68 -13.16 -0.26
#